data_AF-A0AA42WUB3-F1
#
_entry.id   AF-A0AA42WUB3-F1
#
_cell.length_a   1.000
_cell.length_b   1.000
_cell.length_c   1.000
_cell.angle_alpha   90.00
_cell.angle_beta   90.00
_cell.angle_gamma   90.00
#
_symmetry.space_group_name_H-M   'P 1'
#
loop_
_entity.id
_entity.type
_entity.pdbx_description
1 polymer ?
#
loop_
_entity_poly.entity_id
_entity_poly.type
_entity_poly.pdbx_seq_one_letter_code
_entity_poly.pdbx_strand_id
1 'polypeptide(L)'
;MQRFGEALERMIGPDGAFPPVGRSLTYRTAVHQPLAYLAWRKLLHAKLPEGQVRAATMATQRRIFVDPSNFDANGFLTIGFARHQPSLGDVYSNAGSMYITSESLLALGLPASDSYWTAPAQPWTMRKAYAGQDFPKDYYIAN
;
A
#
# COMPACT_ATOMS: atom_id res chain seq x y z
N MET A 1 -2.58 6.37 -14.94
CA MET A 1 -2.51 5.50 -13.75
C MET A 1 -1.15 4.86 -13.51
N GLN A 2 -0.48 4.28 -14.51
CA GLN A 2 0.85 3.65 -14.35
C GLN A 2 1.90 4.57 -13.72
N ARG A 3 2.09 5.77 -14.28
CA ARG A 3 3.05 6.76 -13.73
C ARG A 3 2.75 7.16 -12.29
N PHE A 4 1.46 7.27 -11.94
CA PHE A 4 1.05 7.53 -10.57
C PHE A 4 1.41 6.36 -9.65
N GLY A 5 1.24 5.11 -10.10
CA GLY A 5 1.74 3.93 -9.40
C GLY A 5 3.26 3.96 -9.16
N GLU A 6 4.05 4.37 -10.16
CA GLU A 6 5.50 4.54 -10.01
C GLU A 6 5.88 5.58 -8.96
N ALA A 7 5.15 6.69 -8.89
CA ALA A 7 5.35 7.71 -7.87
C ALA A 7 4.90 7.21 -6.48
N LEU A 8 3.78 6.49 -6.42
CA LEU A 8 3.20 5.98 -5.19
C LEU A 8 4.08 4.91 -4.53
N GLU A 9 4.64 3.98 -5.32
CA GLU A 9 5.61 2.99 -4.81
C GLU A 9 6.88 3.66 -4.26
N ARG A 10 7.32 4.75 -4.90
CA ARG A 10 8.45 5.56 -4.43
C ARG A 10 8.20 6.27 -3.10
N MET A 11 6.95 6.40 -2.68
CA MET A 11 6.58 6.98 -1.38
C MET A 11 6.53 5.93 -0.26
N ILE A 12 6.73 4.65 -0.57
CA ILE A 12 6.81 3.59 0.44
C ILE A 12 8.25 3.55 0.97
N GLY A 13 8.41 4.00 2.21
CA GLY A 13 9.63 3.99 3.01
C GLY A 13 10.33 2.63 3.03
N PRO A 14 11.64 2.59 3.34
CA PRO A 14 12.43 1.35 3.31
C PRO A 14 11.93 0.28 4.31
N ASP A 15 11.12 0.67 5.28
CA ASP A 15 10.50 -0.16 6.31
C ASP A 15 8.95 -0.27 6.16
N GLY A 16 8.41 0.13 5.01
CA GLY A 16 6.97 0.14 4.73
C GLY A 16 6.21 1.33 5.32
N ALA A 17 6.89 2.30 5.94
CA ALA A 17 6.26 3.57 6.31
C ALA A 17 5.81 4.34 5.07
N PHE A 18 4.77 5.16 5.17
CA PHE A 18 4.38 6.08 4.10
C PHE A 18 3.84 7.37 4.72
N PRO A 19 3.87 8.50 3.99
CA PRO A 19 3.42 9.78 4.53
C PRO A 19 1.95 9.73 4.99
N PRO A 20 1.64 10.10 6.25
CA PRO A 20 0.27 10.18 6.73
C PRO A 20 -0.37 11.51 6.25
N VAL A 21 -0.75 11.57 4.98
CA VAL A 21 -1.31 12.77 4.34
C VAL A 21 -2.78 12.58 3.97
N GLY A 22 -3.57 13.63 4.25
CA GLY A 22 -4.97 13.74 3.83
C GLY A 22 -5.99 13.43 4.92
N ARG A 23 -7.23 13.80 4.68
CA ARG A 23 -8.36 13.58 5.60
C ARG A 23 -8.81 12.11 5.65
N SER A 24 -8.50 11.36 4.60
CA SER A 24 -8.86 9.94 4.46
C SER A 24 -7.88 8.97 5.14
N LEU A 25 -7.04 9.45 6.06
CA LEU A 25 -6.00 8.65 6.72
C LEU A 25 -6.56 7.43 7.44
N THR A 26 -7.79 7.52 7.96
CA THR A 26 -8.44 6.42 8.66
C THR A 26 -8.74 5.22 7.75
N TYR A 27 -8.63 5.38 6.42
CA TYR A 27 -8.72 4.25 5.47
C TYR A 27 -7.39 3.50 5.33
N ARG A 28 -6.40 3.84 6.18
CA ARG A 28 -5.16 3.10 6.39
C ARG A 28 -4.40 2.83 5.09
N THR A 29 -4.43 1.59 4.60
CA THR A 29 -3.65 1.16 3.44
C THR A 29 -4.32 1.47 2.11
N ALA A 30 -5.57 1.98 2.10
CA ALA A 30 -6.34 2.31 0.88
C ALA A 30 -5.58 3.25 -0.08
N VAL A 31 -4.65 4.06 0.42
CA VAL A 31 -3.77 4.89 -0.42
C VAL A 31 -3.01 4.07 -1.48
N HIS A 32 -2.79 2.77 -1.26
CA HIS A 32 -2.12 1.86 -2.19
C HIS A 32 -3.08 1.14 -3.15
N GLN A 33 -4.39 1.49 -3.18
CA GLN A 33 -5.37 0.99 -4.15
C GLN A 33 -4.87 1.06 -5.59
N PRO A 34 -4.20 2.13 -6.07
CA PRO A 34 -3.74 2.20 -7.45
C PRO A 34 -2.72 1.11 -7.79
N LEU A 35 -1.81 0.78 -6.86
CA LEU A 35 -0.84 -0.30 -7.04
C LEU A 35 -1.54 -1.67 -7.08
N ALA A 36 -2.49 -1.91 -6.17
CA ALA A 36 -3.27 -3.13 -6.13
C ALA A 36 -4.12 -3.31 -7.40
N TYR A 37 -4.75 -2.23 -7.88
CA TYR A 37 -5.52 -2.21 -9.12
C TYR A 37 -4.66 -2.49 -10.35
N LEU A 38 -3.50 -1.82 -10.47
CA LEU A 38 -2.58 -2.06 -11.58
C LEU A 38 -2.06 -3.51 -11.58
N ALA A 39 -1.76 -4.08 -10.41
CA ALA A 39 -1.38 -5.48 -10.28
C ALA A 39 -2.51 -6.42 -10.72
N TRP A 40 -3.71 -6.23 -10.16
CA TRP A 40 -4.89 -7.04 -10.48
C TRP A 40 -5.24 -7.00 -11.97
N ARG A 41 -5.13 -5.83 -12.61
CA ARG A 41 -5.43 -5.65 -14.05
C ARG A 41 -4.28 -6.03 -14.98
N LYS A 42 -3.12 -6.45 -14.46
CA LYS A 42 -1.90 -6.71 -15.26
C LYS A 42 -1.44 -5.49 -16.05
N LEU A 43 -1.56 -4.32 -15.42
CA LEU A 43 -1.20 -3.03 -15.98
C LEU A 43 -0.03 -2.36 -15.24
N LEU A 44 0.73 -3.08 -14.40
CA LEU A 44 1.94 -2.52 -13.81
C LEU A 44 2.94 -2.13 -14.91
N HIS A 45 3.61 -0.99 -14.71
CA HIS A 45 4.67 -0.55 -15.61
C HIS A 45 5.86 -1.52 -15.51
N ALA A 46 6.61 -1.73 -16.59
CA ALA A 46 7.76 -2.67 -16.60
C ALA A 46 8.83 -2.35 -15.53
N LYS A 47 8.93 -1.09 -15.10
CA LYS A 47 9.82 -0.64 -14.01
C LYS A 47 9.31 -0.99 -12.61
N LEU A 48 8.10 -1.52 -12.48
CA LEU A 48 7.49 -1.99 -11.23
C LEU A 48 7.17 -3.49 -11.35
N PRO A 49 8.18 -4.37 -11.23
CA PRO A 49 7.95 -5.81 -11.20
C PRO A 49 6.96 -6.19 -10.09
N GLU A 50 6.11 -7.18 -10.34
CA GLU A 50 5.06 -7.58 -9.39
C GLU A 50 5.61 -7.99 -8.03
N GLY A 51 6.74 -8.71 -8.00
CA GLY A 51 7.43 -9.07 -6.75
C GLY A 51 7.93 -7.87 -5.95
N GLN A 52 8.23 -6.75 -6.61
CA GLN A 52 8.61 -5.48 -5.97
C GLN A 52 7.37 -4.81 -5.35
N VAL A 53 6.29 -4.68 -6.14
CA VAL A 53 5.03 -4.06 -5.69
C VAL A 53 4.40 -4.85 -4.55
N ARG A 54 4.36 -6.19 -4.65
CA ARG A 54 3.88 -7.06 -3.58
C ARG A 54 4.72 -6.88 -2.31
N ALA A 55 6.04 -6.90 -2.41
CA ALA A 55 6.91 -6.75 -1.25
C ALA A 55 6.72 -5.39 -0.55
N ALA A 56 6.63 -4.30 -1.32
CA ALA A 56 6.41 -2.96 -0.79
C ALA A 56 5.05 -2.83 -0.08
N THR A 57 3.96 -3.22 -0.76
CA THR A 57 2.60 -3.11 -0.21
C THR A 57 2.38 -4.02 1.00
N MET A 58 2.94 -5.23 0.99
CA MET A 58 2.89 -6.13 2.16
C MET A 58 3.67 -5.57 3.36
N ALA A 59 4.82 -4.93 3.14
CA ALA A 59 5.57 -4.28 4.22
C ALA A 59 4.73 -3.18 4.87
N THR A 60 4.06 -2.36 4.07
CA THR A 60 3.13 -1.34 4.54
C THR A 60 1.96 -1.91 5.33
N GLN A 61 1.30 -2.95 4.80
CA GLN A 61 0.17 -3.60 5.47
C GLN A 61 0.59 -4.16 6.84
N ARG A 62 1.71 -4.89 6.89
CA ARG A 62 2.22 -5.43 8.16
C ARG A 62 2.53 -4.33 9.16
N ARG A 63 3.13 -3.22 8.72
CA ARG A 63 3.42 -2.08 9.59
C ARG A 63 2.15 -1.46 10.17
N ILE A 64 1.13 -1.27 9.34
CA ILE A 64 -0.13 -0.63 9.73
C ILE A 64 -0.95 -1.49 10.69
N PHE A 65 -0.97 -2.81 10.48
CA PHE A 65 -1.83 -3.74 11.23
C PHE A 65 -1.12 -4.45 12.40
N VAL A 66 0.10 -4.05 12.76
CA VAL A 66 0.85 -4.70 13.86
C VAL A 66 0.23 -4.46 15.24
N ASP A 67 -0.40 -3.31 15.45
CA ASP A 67 -1.03 -2.97 16.74
C ASP A 67 -2.39 -3.67 16.86
N PRO A 68 -2.63 -4.46 17.93
CA PRO A 68 -3.87 -5.22 18.08
C PRO A 68 -5.12 -4.33 18.22
N SER A 69 -4.96 -3.09 18.68
CA SER A 69 -6.08 -2.13 18.81
C SER A 69 -6.62 -1.63 17.46
N ASN A 70 -6.02 -2.04 16.33
CA ASN A 70 -6.66 -1.91 15.02
C ASN A 70 -8.02 -2.62 14.96
N PHE A 71 -8.23 -3.63 15.81
CA PHE A 71 -9.47 -4.37 15.90
C PHE A 71 -10.09 -4.20 17.30
N ASP A 72 -11.41 -4.10 17.35
CA ASP A 72 -12.15 -4.13 18.62
C ASP A 72 -12.31 -5.57 19.15
N ALA A 73 -12.98 -5.73 20.29
CA ALA A 73 -13.20 -7.04 20.91
C ALA A 73 -14.02 -8.02 20.06
N ASN A 74 -14.75 -7.53 19.04
CA ASN A 74 -15.52 -8.33 18.12
C ASN A 74 -14.78 -8.59 16.79
N GLY A 75 -13.55 -8.07 16.65
CA GLY A 75 -12.73 -8.21 15.45
C GLY A 75 -13.04 -7.19 14.34
N PHE A 76 -13.76 -6.10 14.63
CA PHE A 76 -14.01 -5.04 13.65
C PHE A 76 -12.93 -3.98 13.66
N LEU A 77 -12.67 -3.38 12.49
CA LEU A 77 -11.70 -2.31 12.37
C LEU A 77 -12.12 -1.07 13.17
N THR A 78 -11.23 -0.61 14.03
CA THR A 78 -11.40 0.64 14.79
C THR A 78 -11.02 1.86 13.96
N ILE A 79 -11.52 3.05 14.33
CA ILE A 79 -11.09 4.32 13.74
C ILE A 79 -9.64 4.62 14.14
N GLY A 80 -8.79 4.83 13.13
CA GLY A 80 -7.40 5.25 13.30
C GLY A 80 -6.54 4.94 12.08
N PHE A 81 -5.22 5.17 12.20
CA PHE A 81 -4.27 4.96 11.10
C PHE A 81 -3.44 3.68 11.28
N ALA A 82 -2.70 3.57 12.38
CA ALA A 82 -1.84 2.41 12.68
C ALA A 82 -2.23 1.66 13.96
N ARG A 83 -3.22 2.18 14.69
CA ARG A 83 -3.80 1.65 15.93
C ARG A 83 -5.17 2.29 16.14
N HIS A 84 -5.84 2.05 17.27
CA HIS A 84 -7.01 2.83 17.64
C HIS A 84 -6.65 4.31 17.90
N GLN A 85 -7.11 5.22 17.04
CA GLN A 85 -6.80 6.66 17.06
C GLN A 85 -8.06 7.46 16.67
N PRO A 86 -9.08 7.51 17.54
CA PRO A 86 -10.39 8.07 17.18
C PRO A 86 -10.36 9.56 16.81
N SER A 87 -9.38 10.32 17.31
CA SER A 87 -9.20 11.75 16.99
C SER A 87 -8.83 12.03 15.54
N LEU A 88 -8.50 11.01 14.75
CA LEU A 88 -8.26 11.13 13.30
C LEU A 88 -9.54 11.02 12.47
N GLY A 89 -10.67 10.65 13.09
CA GLY A 89 -11.95 10.55 12.41
C GLY A 89 -12.49 11.92 12.00
N ASP A 90 -13.12 11.95 10.82
CA ASP A 90 -13.92 13.07 10.36
C ASP A 90 -15.41 12.85 10.71
N VAL A 91 -16.26 13.86 10.51
CA VAL A 91 -17.71 13.79 10.82
C VAL A 91 -18.47 12.65 10.13
N TYR A 92 -17.91 12.10 9.05
CA TYR A 92 -18.47 10.98 8.29
C TYR A 92 -17.79 9.63 8.60
N SER A 93 -16.75 9.61 9.45
CA SER A 93 -16.04 8.38 9.80
C SER A 93 -16.92 7.48 10.66
N ASN A 94 -17.03 6.22 10.24
CA ASN A 94 -17.75 5.18 10.95
C ASN A 94 -17.06 3.82 10.77
N ALA A 95 -17.52 2.80 11.50
CA ALA A 95 -16.96 1.45 11.42
C ALA A 95 -16.94 0.88 9.98
N GLY A 96 -17.99 1.12 9.19
CA GLY A 96 -18.05 0.68 7.79
C GLY A 96 -16.99 1.35 6.91
N SER A 97 -16.78 2.65 7.08
CA SER A 97 -15.78 3.40 6.30
C SER A 97 -14.34 2.91 6.52
N MET A 98 -14.03 2.28 7.66
CA MET A 98 -12.70 1.72 7.92
C MET A 98 -12.36 0.58 6.96
N TYR A 99 -13.37 -0.08 6.38
CA TYR A 99 -13.18 -1.17 5.42
C TYR A 99 -12.83 -0.68 4.01
N ILE A 100 -12.80 0.62 3.75
CA ILE A 100 -12.19 1.18 2.52
C ILE A 100 -10.70 0.78 2.43
N THR A 101 -10.05 0.45 3.56
CA THR A 101 -8.71 -0.15 3.56
C THR A 101 -8.57 -1.40 2.68
N SER A 102 -9.67 -2.13 2.45
CA SER A 102 -9.71 -3.33 1.62
C SER A 102 -9.43 -3.06 0.13
N GLU A 103 -9.54 -1.80 -0.32
CA GLU A 103 -9.15 -1.39 -1.66
C GLU A 103 -7.66 -1.65 -1.96
N SER A 104 -6.83 -1.71 -0.93
CA SER A 104 -5.42 -2.12 -1.08
C SER A 104 -5.22 -3.61 -1.31
N LEU A 105 -6.29 -4.41 -1.21
CA LEU A 105 -6.27 -5.87 -1.31
C LEU A 105 -6.80 -6.39 -2.65
N LEU A 106 -7.04 -5.52 -3.65
CA LEU A 106 -7.60 -5.92 -4.95
C LEU A 106 -6.82 -7.04 -5.63
N ALA A 107 -5.50 -7.11 -5.43
CA ALA A 107 -4.66 -8.17 -5.98
C ALA A 107 -5.02 -9.58 -5.45
N LEU A 108 -5.72 -9.70 -4.30
CA LEU A 108 -6.25 -10.97 -3.81
C LEU A 108 -7.26 -11.63 -4.77
N GLY A 109 -7.81 -10.88 -5.72
CA GLY A 109 -8.63 -11.44 -6.81
C GLY A 109 -7.84 -12.22 -7.86
N LEU A 110 -6.50 -12.25 -7.80
CA LEU A 110 -5.66 -13.03 -8.71
C LEU A 110 -5.57 -14.51 -8.29
N PRO A 111 -5.52 -15.47 -9.24
CA PRO A 111 -5.32 -16.88 -8.94
C PRO A 111 -4.02 -17.12 -8.16
N ALA A 112 -3.97 -18.13 -7.28
CA ALA A 112 -2.76 -18.41 -6.49
C ALA A 112 -1.50 -18.72 -7.33
N SER A 113 -1.68 -19.21 -8.57
CA SER A 113 -0.60 -19.49 -9.53
C SER A 113 -0.10 -18.25 -10.28
N ASP A 114 -0.76 -17.11 -10.11
CA ASP A 114 -0.44 -15.86 -10.81
C ASP A 114 0.98 -15.37 -10.46
N SER A 115 1.66 -14.74 -11.43
CA SER A 115 3.02 -14.20 -11.26
C SER A 115 3.13 -13.20 -10.13
N TYR A 116 2.03 -12.49 -9.80
CA TYR A 116 1.99 -11.59 -8.66
C TYR A 116 2.27 -12.30 -7.34
N TRP A 117 1.85 -13.55 -7.18
CA TRP A 117 2.08 -14.35 -5.99
C TRP A 117 3.35 -15.19 -6.06
N THR A 118 3.70 -15.68 -7.25
CA THR A 118 4.78 -16.65 -7.43
C THR A 118 6.13 -16.03 -7.74
N ALA A 119 6.19 -14.82 -8.31
CA ALA A 119 7.47 -14.15 -8.57
C ALA A 119 8.24 -13.91 -7.27
N PRO A 120 9.58 -14.03 -7.26
CA PRO A 120 10.40 -13.73 -6.09
C PRO A 120 10.16 -12.29 -5.58
N ALA A 121 10.13 -12.13 -4.25
CA ALA A 121 10.04 -10.81 -3.66
C ALA A 121 11.29 -9.99 -4.01
N GLN A 122 11.10 -8.71 -4.35
CA GLN A 122 12.19 -7.81 -4.73
C GLN A 122 12.20 -6.57 -3.84
N PRO A 123 13.37 -5.97 -3.56
CA PRO A 123 13.43 -4.70 -2.85
C PRO A 123 12.80 -3.58 -3.70
N TRP A 124 12.03 -2.72 -3.06
CA TRP A 124 11.34 -1.57 -3.68
C TRP A 124 12.22 -0.32 -3.69
N THR A 125 11.78 0.74 -4.37
CA THR A 125 12.64 1.87 -4.71
C THR A 125 13.33 2.49 -3.49
N MET A 126 12.61 2.87 -2.43
CA MET A 126 13.25 3.43 -1.23
C MET A 126 14.12 2.39 -0.52
N ARG A 127 13.73 1.11 -0.47
CA ARG A 127 14.56 0.07 0.14
C ARG A 127 15.89 -0.12 -0.59
N LYS A 128 15.90 -0.06 -1.93
CA LYS A 128 17.13 -0.06 -2.74
C LYS A 128 17.98 1.17 -2.44
N ALA A 129 17.36 2.37 -2.49
CA ALA A 129 18.06 3.64 -2.29
C ALA A 129 18.75 3.73 -0.91
N TYR A 130 18.04 3.41 0.17
CA TYR A 130 18.61 3.46 1.53
C TYR A 130 19.56 2.30 1.85
N ALA A 131 19.60 1.26 1.01
CA ALA A 131 20.59 0.18 1.11
C ALA A 131 21.83 0.43 0.22
N GLY A 132 21.93 1.59 -0.46
CA GLY A 132 23.04 1.89 -1.36
C GLY A 132 23.06 1.04 -2.64
N GLN A 133 21.93 0.45 -3.04
CA GLN A 133 21.80 -0.33 -4.27
C GLN A 133 21.39 0.57 -5.44
N ASP A 134 21.70 0.15 -6.66
CA ASP A 134 21.21 0.82 -7.86
C ASP A 134 19.67 0.77 -7.94
N PHE A 135 19.07 1.89 -8.33
CA PHE A 135 17.64 2.01 -8.59
C PHE A 135 17.38 2.97 -9.75
N PRO A 136 16.26 2.82 -10.49
CA PRO A 136 15.97 3.68 -11.62
C PRO A 136 15.81 5.16 -11.19
N LYS A 137 16.49 6.07 -11.91
CA LYS A 137 16.25 7.52 -11.77
C LYS A 137 14.80 7.84 -12.13
N ASP A 138 14.17 8.76 -11.39
CA ASP A 138 12.85 9.26 -11.75
C ASP A 138 12.92 10.17 -12.99
N TYR A 139 11.78 10.36 -13.65
CA TYR A 139 11.72 11.09 -14.92
C TYR A 139 10.52 12.04 -14.99
N TYR A 140 10.66 13.07 -15.83
CA TYR A 140 9.61 14.06 -16.06
C TYR A 140 8.42 13.41 -16.79
N ILE A 141 7.23 13.92 -16.53
CA ILE A 141 6.03 13.54 -17.27
C ILE A 141 5.95 14.50 -18.46
N ALA A 142 6.09 13.96 -19.68
CA ALA A 142 5.84 14.76 -20.88
C ALA A 142 4.34 15.08 -20.96
N ASN A 143 4.02 16.33 -21.32
CA ASN A 143 2.63 16.77 -21.54
C ASN A 143 2.01 16.08 -22.75
#